data_AF-I8WQ32-F1
#
_entry.id   AF-I8WQ32-F1
#
_cell.length_a   1.000
_cell.length_b   1.000
_cell.length_c   1.000
_cell.angle_alpha   90.00
_cell.angle_beta   90.00
_cell.angle_gamma   90.00
#
_symmetry.space_group_name_H-M   'P 1'
#
loop_
_entity.id
_entity.type
_entity.pdbx_description
1 polymer ?
#
loop_
_entity_poly.entity_id
_entity_poly.type
_entity_poly.pdbx_seq_one_letter_code
_entity_poly.pdbx_strand_id
1 'polypeptide(L)'
;MKQWHLFCLLPLMAACDSGHSGSGELISVDLRQGIDHPSMLNLQDEVESVEYIPLETTDDPASLLDGVSEYALTSKYIYVSPVKEQRIVQFDRKGHFIKTLIPFGQGPGEFSNFLAGIQADEENNRLYLFSANQIGVYTLEGEFIQNLNHDYQIVYQRKVEQDCFASVAFPYIPFRSGSYGLGIFTEQGDTIAVKNDFTSPLVPPEKAGFTIGIAATYSGKQQSLLFKTGCNDTVFRISDHKIMPACVLNLQNSDQEIIRCLDATDFSSLHQKFGGNKDIFVSDLFETPRSYYFRCRYDGGHYVVSVDKETGKILAEQCEQPEDIFKLSDANLLFGMLGTRSYRSFPVWGRMEKDGLVQVVIPYELSLYEKGSTLTVPDELKKINVDSNPIFIVYKLREG
;
A
#
# COMPACT_ATOMS: atom_id res chain seq x y z
N MET A 1 -14.15 -72.73 -38.58
CA MET A 1 -13.55 -71.77 -39.53
C MET A 1 -14.33 -70.47 -39.42
N LYS A 2 -13.79 -69.50 -38.67
CA LYS A 2 -14.48 -68.27 -38.26
C LYS A 2 -14.15 -67.15 -39.25
N GLN A 3 -15.19 -66.50 -39.77
CA GLN A 3 -15.11 -65.33 -40.65
C GLN A 3 -14.86 -64.05 -39.86
N TRP A 4 -14.13 -63.14 -40.51
CA TRP A 4 -13.78 -61.80 -40.07
C TRP A 4 -14.99 -60.87 -39.90
N HIS A 5 -15.04 -60.17 -38.78
CA HIS A 5 -15.57 -58.81 -38.72
C HIS A 5 -14.43 -57.89 -38.29
N LEU A 6 -13.98 -57.06 -39.23
CA LEU A 6 -13.03 -55.98 -39.01
C LEU A 6 -13.84 -54.78 -38.50
N PHE A 7 -13.77 -54.48 -37.20
CA PHE A 7 -14.30 -53.24 -36.64
C PHE A 7 -13.10 -52.33 -36.34
N CYS A 8 -12.98 -51.25 -37.12
CA CYS A 8 -12.00 -50.20 -36.90
C CYS A 8 -12.30 -49.49 -35.57
N LEU A 9 -11.48 -49.73 -34.55
CA LEU A 9 -11.44 -48.91 -33.34
C LEU A 9 -10.41 -47.79 -33.55
N LEU A 10 -10.91 -46.59 -33.87
CA LEU A 10 -10.16 -45.34 -33.71
C LEU A 10 -9.86 -45.15 -32.22
N PRO A 11 -8.60 -44.91 -31.81
CA PRO A 11 -8.34 -44.35 -30.49
C PRO A 11 -8.66 -42.85 -30.54
N LEU A 12 -9.82 -42.46 -29.99
CA LEU A 12 -10.03 -41.09 -29.52
C LEU A 12 -9.04 -40.85 -28.38
N MET A 13 -7.94 -40.14 -28.66
CA MET A 13 -7.22 -39.44 -27.61
C MET A 13 -8.05 -38.23 -27.21
N ALA A 14 -8.93 -38.43 -26.22
CA ALA A 14 -9.54 -37.34 -25.49
C ALA A 14 -8.45 -36.66 -24.67
N ALA A 15 -8.12 -35.42 -25.06
CA ALA A 15 -7.46 -34.48 -24.17
C ALA A 15 -8.31 -34.38 -22.90
N CYS A 16 -7.73 -34.76 -21.76
CA CYS A 16 -8.32 -34.43 -20.48
C CYS A 16 -8.12 -32.93 -20.28
N ASP A 17 -9.12 -32.18 -20.73
CA ASP A 17 -9.43 -30.85 -20.29
C ASP A 17 -9.65 -30.95 -18.77
N SER A 18 -8.69 -30.47 -17.99
CA SER A 18 -8.83 -30.38 -16.53
C SER A 18 -9.79 -29.25 -16.24
N GLY A 19 -11.08 -29.60 -16.28
CA GLY A 19 -12.19 -28.75 -15.92
C GLY A 19 -11.97 -28.14 -14.54
N HIS A 20 -11.76 -26.84 -14.54
CA HIS A 20 -11.87 -26.01 -13.34
C HIS A 20 -13.33 -26.06 -12.90
N SER A 21 -13.56 -26.59 -11.70
CA SER A 21 -14.84 -26.48 -11.00
C SER A 21 -14.56 -25.88 -9.62
N GLY A 22 -15.32 -24.84 -9.29
CA GLY A 22 -15.03 -23.90 -8.22
C GLY A 22 -15.02 -24.51 -6.82
N SER A 23 -13.86 -24.42 -6.18
CA SER A 23 -13.67 -24.00 -4.80
C SER A 23 -12.45 -23.10 -4.83
N GLY A 24 -12.57 -21.81 -4.46
CA GLY A 24 -11.49 -20.84 -4.63
C GLY A 24 -10.23 -21.25 -3.88
N GLU A 25 -9.31 -21.91 -4.56
CA GLU A 25 -8.02 -22.30 -4.03
C GLU A 25 -7.19 -21.04 -3.79
N LEU A 26 -6.59 -20.93 -2.61
CA LEU A 26 -5.77 -19.78 -2.25
C LEU A 26 -4.58 -19.70 -3.22
N ILE A 27 -4.45 -18.58 -3.94
CA ILE A 27 -3.32 -18.39 -4.86
C ILE A 27 -2.01 -18.47 -4.09
N SER A 28 -1.13 -19.34 -4.55
CA SER A 28 0.20 -19.56 -4.03
C SER A 28 1.19 -19.46 -5.18
N VAL A 29 2.09 -18.48 -5.11
CA VAL A 29 3.03 -18.12 -6.18
C VAL A 29 4.46 -18.11 -5.65
N ASP A 30 5.45 -18.35 -6.51
CA ASP A 30 6.87 -18.17 -6.18
C ASP A 30 7.32 -16.79 -6.65
N LEU A 31 7.25 -15.79 -5.76
CA LEU A 31 7.56 -14.41 -6.12
C LEU A 31 8.99 -14.22 -6.64
N ARG A 32 9.91 -15.09 -6.21
CA ARG A 32 11.32 -15.05 -6.61
C ARG A 32 11.50 -15.39 -8.08
N GLN A 33 10.70 -16.32 -8.61
CA GLN A 33 10.72 -16.67 -10.03
C GLN A 33 10.53 -15.44 -10.94
N GLY A 34 9.63 -14.53 -10.54
CA GLY A 34 9.40 -13.27 -11.26
C GLY A 34 10.62 -12.35 -11.20
N ILE A 35 11.18 -12.15 -10.00
CA ILE A 35 12.35 -11.27 -9.79
C ILE A 35 13.59 -11.79 -10.53
N ASP A 36 13.79 -13.10 -10.60
CA ASP A 36 14.91 -13.72 -11.32
C ASP A 36 14.76 -13.61 -12.86
N HIS A 37 13.54 -13.34 -13.36
CA HIS A 37 13.25 -13.18 -14.79
C HIS A 37 12.44 -11.89 -15.05
N PRO A 38 13.03 -10.69 -14.84
CA PRO A 38 12.30 -9.45 -14.98
C PRO A 38 11.71 -9.25 -16.38
N SER A 39 10.50 -8.72 -16.41
CA SER A 39 9.75 -8.38 -17.62
C SER A 39 8.85 -7.16 -17.36
N MET A 40 8.38 -6.53 -18.42
CA MET A 40 7.48 -5.39 -18.29
C MET A 40 6.13 -5.84 -17.69
N LEU A 41 5.64 -5.10 -16.71
CA LEU A 41 4.29 -5.26 -16.17
C LEU A 41 3.23 -4.75 -17.16
N ASN A 42 1.95 -4.96 -16.87
CA ASN A 42 0.84 -4.56 -17.74
C ASN A 42 -0.11 -3.56 -17.06
N LEU A 43 0.39 -2.63 -16.23
CA LEU A 43 -0.48 -1.65 -15.55
C LEU A 43 -1.29 -0.81 -16.54
N GLN A 44 -0.75 -0.54 -17.73
CA GLN A 44 -1.46 0.17 -18.80
C GLN A 44 -2.78 -0.49 -19.22
N ASP A 45 -2.88 -1.81 -19.17
CA ASP A 45 -4.11 -2.52 -19.52
C ASP A 45 -5.21 -2.29 -18.48
N GLU A 46 -4.83 -1.97 -17.24
CA GLU A 46 -5.74 -1.78 -16.11
C GLU A 46 -6.17 -0.31 -15.93
N VAL A 47 -5.47 0.65 -16.53
CA VAL A 47 -5.80 2.07 -16.45
C VAL A 47 -6.77 2.48 -17.55
N GLU A 48 -7.89 3.09 -17.15
CA GLU A 48 -8.89 3.67 -18.05
C GLU A 48 -8.50 5.09 -18.48
N SER A 49 -8.18 5.95 -17.50
CA SER A 49 -7.83 7.35 -17.72
C SER A 49 -6.87 7.85 -16.65
N VAL A 50 -6.19 8.96 -16.93
CA VAL A 50 -5.27 9.63 -16.00
C VAL A 50 -5.64 11.10 -15.87
N GLU A 51 -5.58 11.62 -14.65
CA GLU A 51 -5.75 13.04 -14.33
C GLU A 51 -4.48 13.54 -13.63
N TYR A 52 -3.95 14.67 -14.08
CA TYR A 52 -2.80 15.35 -13.49
C TYR A 52 -3.27 16.61 -12.79
N ILE A 53 -2.96 16.73 -11.49
CA ILE A 53 -3.44 17.81 -10.62
C ILE A 53 -2.24 18.43 -9.90
N PRO A 54 -1.55 19.40 -10.53
CA PRO A 54 -0.55 20.19 -9.85
C PRO A 54 -1.23 21.00 -8.75
N LEU A 55 -0.76 20.89 -7.51
CA LEU A 55 -1.29 21.73 -6.44
C LEU A 55 -0.74 23.16 -6.59
N GLU A 56 -1.63 24.13 -6.44
CA GLU A 56 -1.33 25.54 -6.55
C GLU A 56 -0.24 25.93 -5.54
N THR A 57 0.77 26.65 -6.02
CA THR A 57 1.85 27.20 -5.21
C THR A 57 1.70 28.72 -5.22
N THR A 58 1.47 29.33 -4.05
CA THR A 58 1.32 30.78 -3.91
C THR A 58 2.35 31.33 -2.92
N ASP A 59 2.46 32.66 -2.84
CA ASP A 59 3.29 33.32 -1.83
C ASP A 59 2.71 33.20 -0.40
N ASP A 60 1.47 32.71 -0.23
CA ASP A 60 0.89 32.41 1.08
C ASP A 60 1.51 31.12 1.66
N PRO A 61 2.23 31.20 2.79
CA PRO A 61 2.82 30.03 3.44
C PRO A 61 1.80 28.93 3.76
N ALA A 62 0.53 29.26 3.97
CA ALA A 62 -0.51 28.28 4.24
C ALA A 62 -0.72 27.32 3.06
N SER A 63 -0.46 27.78 1.83
CA SER A 63 -0.55 26.99 0.60
C SER A 63 0.68 26.12 0.33
N LEU A 64 1.84 26.46 0.91
CA LEU A 64 3.11 25.79 0.62
C LEU A 64 3.20 24.42 1.31
N LEU A 65 3.65 23.42 0.56
CA LEU A 65 3.81 22.04 1.00
C LEU A 65 5.28 21.63 0.89
N ASP A 66 5.88 21.22 2.00
CA ASP A 66 7.27 20.75 2.05
C ASP A 66 7.42 19.26 1.70
N GLY A 67 6.31 18.62 1.32
CA GLY A 67 6.16 17.20 1.06
C GLY A 67 4.74 16.75 1.41
N VAL A 68 4.48 15.46 1.26
CA VAL A 68 3.21 14.84 1.68
C VAL A 68 3.51 13.69 2.62
N SER A 69 2.99 13.76 3.84
CA SER A 69 3.03 12.63 4.80
C SER A 69 1.79 11.75 4.64
N GLU A 70 0.61 12.36 4.59
CA GLU A 70 -0.67 11.69 4.40
C GLU A 70 -1.58 12.51 3.51
N TYR A 71 -2.55 11.85 2.89
CA TYR A 71 -3.57 12.50 2.08
C TYR A 71 -4.88 11.71 2.09
N ALA A 72 -5.96 12.34 1.61
CA ALA A 72 -7.19 11.65 1.24
C ALA A 72 -7.86 12.41 0.09
N LEU A 73 -8.58 11.68 -0.77
CA LEU A 73 -9.27 12.27 -1.92
C LEU A 73 -10.78 12.07 -1.82
N THR A 74 -11.50 13.06 -2.33
CA THR A 74 -12.95 13.00 -2.56
C THR A 74 -13.28 13.46 -3.97
N SER A 75 -14.56 13.39 -4.36
CA SER A 75 -15.05 13.97 -5.61
C SER A 75 -14.88 15.49 -5.70
N LYS A 76 -14.69 16.19 -4.57
CA LYS A 76 -14.62 17.66 -4.50
C LYS A 76 -13.28 18.20 -4.03
N TYR A 77 -12.58 17.46 -3.17
CA TYR A 77 -11.43 17.96 -2.44
C TYR A 77 -10.26 16.97 -2.43
N ILE A 78 -9.06 17.54 -2.31
CA ILE A 78 -7.83 16.83 -1.96
C ILE A 78 -7.42 17.34 -0.58
N TYR A 79 -7.26 16.42 0.38
CA TYR A 79 -6.76 16.71 1.72
C TYR A 79 -5.31 16.29 1.80
N VAL A 80 -4.44 17.17 2.30
CA VAL A 80 -2.99 16.93 2.40
C VAL A 80 -2.51 17.26 3.79
N SER A 81 -1.77 16.33 4.39
CA SER A 81 -0.93 16.57 5.57
C SER A 81 0.51 16.77 5.11
N PRO A 82 1.11 17.96 5.31
CA PRO A 82 2.52 18.21 5.02
C PRO A 82 3.45 17.38 5.91
N VAL A 83 4.76 17.41 5.63
CA VAL A 83 5.75 16.60 6.38
C VAL A 83 6.20 17.31 7.64
N LYS A 84 6.68 18.56 7.55
CA LYS A 84 7.24 19.29 8.70
C LYS A 84 6.21 20.11 9.46
N GLU A 85 5.28 20.73 8.75
CA GLU A 85 4.30 21.64 9.34
C GLU A 85 2.95 20.95 9.43
N GLN A 86 2.73 20.19 10.52
CA GLN A 86 1.50 19.44 10.70
C GLN A 86 0.29 20.36 10.64
N ARG A 87 -0.63 20.02 9.73
CA ARG A 87 -1.96 20.60 9.53
C ARG A 87 -2.65 19.76 8.47
N ILE A 88 -3.97 19.89 8.35
CA ILE A 88 -4.69 19.38 7.18
C ILE A 88 -4.97 20.55 6.25
N VAL A 89 -4.43 20.49 5.04
CA VAL A 89 -4.67 21.47 3.98
C VAL A 89 -5.73 20.93 3.02
N GLN A 90 -6.63 21.80 2.58
CA GLN A 90 -7.69 21.45 1.62
C GLN A 90 -7.45 22.18 0.30
N PHE A 91 -7.47 21.42 -0.79
CA PHE A 91 -7.44 21.89 -2.17
C PHE A 91 -8.70 21.43 -2.90
N ASP A 92 -9.08 22.13 -3.97
CA ASP A 92 -10.10 21.63 -4.90
C ASP A 92 -9.52 20.55 -5.84
N ARG A 93 -10.39 19.89 -6.62
CA ARG A 93 -9.95 18.89 -7.62
C ARG A 93 -9.16 19.43 -8.80
N LYS A 94 -9.06 20.75 -8.95
CA LYS A 94 -8.20 21.41 -9.95
C LYS A 94 -6.84 21.80 -9.38
N GLY A 95 -6.61 21.54 -8.09
CA GLY A 95 -5.38 21.85 -7.39
C GLY A 95 -5.34 23.24 -6.77
N HIS A 96 -6.42 24.03 -6.82
CA HIS A 96 -6.42 25.36 -6.18
C HIS A 96 -6.47 25.23 -4.67
N PHE A 97 -5.67 26.04 -3.99
CA PHE A 97 -5.67 26.12 -2.54
C PHE A 97 -7.00 26.72 -2.05
N ILE A 98 -7.64 26.05 -1.09
CA ILE A 98 -8.88 26.56 -0.47
C ILE A 98 -8.55 27.17 0.89
N LYS A 99 -8.01 26.38 1.80
CA LYS A 99 -7.68 26.79 3.18
C LYS A 99 -6.81 25.76 3.90
N THR A 100 -6.23 26.19 5.02
CA THR A 100 -5.91 25.25 6.10
C THR A 100 -7.23 24.80 6.74
N LEU A 101 -7.54 23.50 6.62
CA LEU A 101 -8.80 22.91 7.06
C LEU A 101 -8.81 22.65 8.56
N ILE A 102 -7.78 21.96 9.06
CA ILE A 102 -7.66 21.56 10.46
C ILE A 102 -6.24 21.93 10.91
N PRO A 103 -6.08 22.91 11.82
CA PRO A 103 -4.78 23.26 12.37
C PRO A 103 -4.24 22.18 13.31
N PHE A 104 -2.91 22.13 13.45
CA PHE A 104 -2.26 21.35 14.50
C PHE A 104 -2.21 22.14 15.82
N GLY A 105 -2.63 21.52 16.91
CA GLY A 105 -2.63 22.10 18.24
C GLY A 105 -3.58 21.38 19.19
N GLN A 106 -3.79 21.97 20.37
CA GLN A 106 -4.61 21.42 21.46
C GLN A 106 -5.92 22.21 21.68
N GLY A 107 -6.20 23.18 20.81
CA GLY A 107 -7.43 23.96 20.83
C GLY A 107 -8.66 23.16 20.36
N PRO A 108 -9.87 23.69 20.57
CA PRO A 108 -11.09 23.08 20.08
C PRO A 108 -11.04 22.87 18.56
N GLY A 109 -11.22 21.63 18.12
CA GLY A 109 -11.20 21.26 16.70
C GLY A 109 -9.81 21.14 16.07
N GLU A 110 -8.73 21.28 16.83
CA GLU A 110 -7.37 21.02 16.36
C GLU A 110 -6.97 19.55 16.61
N PHE A 111 -5.90 19.09 15.97
CA PHE A 111 -5.28 17.78 16.27
C PHE A 111 -3.83 17.95 16.74
N SER A 112 -3.36 17.13 17.67
CA SER A 112 -2.03 17.30 18.29
C SER A 112 -1.10 16.10 18.13
N ASN A 113 -1.54 15.04 17.45
CA ASN A 113 -0.81 13.79 17.35
C ASN A 113 -0.33 13.56 15.91
N PHE A 114 0.80 12.87 15.78
CA PHE A 114 1.26 12.38 14.48
C PHE A 114 0.19 11.48 13.84
N LEU A 115 -0.02 11.67 12.55
CA LEU A 115 -0.98 10.90 11.78
C LEU A 115 -0.33 9.62 11.27
N ALA A 116 -1.01 8.51 11.45
CA ALA A 116 -0.76 7.21 10.82
C ALA A 116 -1.72 6.95 9.65
N GLY A 117 -2.54 7.95 9.31
CA GLY A 117 -3.48 7.87 8.20
C GLY A 117 -4.50 8.98 8.17
N ILE A 118 -5.00 9.25 6.96
CA ILE A 118 -6.19 10.03 6.71
C ILE A 118 -7.12 9.20 5.83
N GLN A 119 -8.44 9.29 6.07
CA GLN A 119 -9.43 8.67 5.20
C GLN A 119 -10.67 9.57 5.09
N ALA A 120 -11.16 9.77 3.87
CA ALA A 120 -12.40 10.49 3.62
C ALA A 120 -13.53 9.50 3.29
N ASP A 121 -14.65 9.67 3.98
CA ASP A 121 -15.90 8.97 3.73
C ASP A 121 -16.94 10.02 3.28
N GLU A 122 -17.14 10.08 1.96
CA GLU A 122 -18.06 11.05 1.35
C GLU A 122 -19.52 10.78 1.65
N GLU A 123 -19.89 9.52 1.77
CA GLU A 123 -21.29 9.13 1.94
C GLU A 123 -21.81 9.60 3.30
N ASN A 124 -20.95 9.54 4.31
CA ASN A 124 -21.30 9.92 5.67
C ASN A 124 -20.84 11.33 6.07
N ASN A 125 -20.23 12.08 5.15
CA ASN A 125 -19.57 13.37 5.43
C ASN A 125 -18.60 13.25 6.62
N ARG A 126 -17.62 12.36 6.51
CA ARG A 126 -16.60 12.14 7.54
C ARG A 126 -15.19 12.22 6.98
N LEU A 127 -14.33 12.90 7.72
CA LEU A 127 -12.88 12.87 7.57
C LEU A 127 -12.28 12.27 8.84
N TYR A 128 -11.61 11.14 8.70
CA TYR A 128 -10.95 10.42 9.78
C TYR A 128 -9.46 10.75 9.78
N LEU A 129 -8.96 11.21 10.92
CA LEU A 129 -7.53 11.39 11.20
C LEU A 129 -7.10 10.30 12.17
N PHE A 130 -6.34 9.32 11.68
CA PHE A 130 -5.86 8.20 12.49
C PHE A 130 -4.53 8.59 13.14
N SER A 131 -4.45 8.49 14.46
CA SER A 131 -3.21 8.61 15.24
C SER A 131 -2.93 7.30 15.97
N ALA A 132 -1.74 7.17 16.55
CA ALA A 132 -1.32 5.93 17.21
C ALA A 132 -2.30 5.43 18.28
N ASN A 133 -3.04 6.31 18.96
CA ASN A 133 -3.86 6.00 20.13
C ASN A 133 -5.30 6.57 20.10
N GLN A 134 -5.68 7.24 19.01
CA GLN A 134 -7.01 7.83 18.87
C GLN A 134 -7.35 8.07 17.41
N ILE A 135 -8.63 8.27 17.13
CA ILE A 135 -9.14 8.68 15.81
C ILE A 135 -9.90 9.98 15.97
N GLY A 136 -9.41 11.05 15.33
CA GLY A 136 -10.13 12.31 15.22
C GLY A 136 -11.16 12.23 14.09
N VAL A 137 -12.41 12.59 14.37
CA VAL A 137 -13.51 12.54 13.40
C VAL A 137 -14.03 13.94 13.14
N TYR A 138 -14.01 14.35 11.88
CA TYR A 138 -14.42 15.67 11.41
C TYR A 138 -15.43 15.53 10.26
N THR A 139 -16.13 16.61 9.92
CA THR A 139 -16.80 16.71 8.61
C THR A 139 -15.77 16.95 7.50
N LEU A 140 -16.17 16.78 6.24
CA LEU A 140 -15.33 17.09 5.08
C LEU A 140 -15.01 18.59 4.97
N GLU A 141 -15.81 19.44 5.63
CA GLU A 141 -15.60 20.88 5.72
C GLU A 141 -14.68 21.31 6.88
N GLY A 142 -14.25 20.35 7.72
CA GLY A 142 -13.30 20.55 8.82
C GLY A 142 -13.92 20.76 10.19
N GLU A 143 -15.23 20.59 10.34
CA GLU A 143 -15.90 20.75 11.64
C GLU A 143 -15.67 19.52 12.50
N PHE A 144 -15.22 19.72 13.74
CA PHE A 144 -14.98 18.61 14.67
C PHE A 144 -16.28 17.94 15.10
N ILE A 145 -16.27 16.61 15.13
CA ILE A 145 -17.41 15.79 15.56
C ILE A 145 -17.09 15.14 16.91
N GLN A 146 -16.03 14.33 16.96
CA GLN A 146 -15.62 13.61 18.17
C GLN A 146 -14.22 13.01 18.03
N ASN A 147 -13.66 12.57 19.16
CA ASN A 147 -12.53 11.65 19.18
C ASN A 147 -13.03 10.25 19.56
N LEU A 148 -12.64 9.25 18.78
CA LEU A 148 -12.80 7.84 19.13
C LEU A 148 -11.51 7.40 19.82
N ASN A 149 -11.61 7.08 21.11
CA ASN A 149 -10.48 6.64 21.91
C ASN A 149 -10.45 5.12 21.98
N HIS A 150 -9.25 4.54 21.99
CA HIS A 150 -9.03 3.12 22.19
C HIS A 150 -7.80 2.89 23.07
N ASP A 151 -7.67 1.69 23.65
CA ASP A 151 -6.60 1.32 24.58
C ASP A 151 -5.41 0.60 23.92
N TYR A 152 -5.47 0.42 22.59
CA TYR A 152 -4.40 -0.19 21.79
C TYR A 152 -3.61 0.85 20.98
N GLN A 153 -2.40 0.47 20.53
CA GLN A 153 -1.55 1.32 19.69
C GLN A 153 -1.47 0.79 18.25
N ILE A 154 -1.61 1.69 17.28
CA ILE A 154 -1.65 1.37 15.85
C ILE A 154 -0.44 1.94 15.10
N VAL A 155 0.01 1.24 14.06
CA VAL A 155 0.90 1.78 13.02
C VAL A 155 0.15 2.05 11.71
N TYR A 156 -0.97 1.35 11.51
CA TYR A 156 -1.86 1.57 10.36
C TYR A 156 -3.29 1.19 10.76
N GLN A 157 -4.27 2.00 10.37
CA GLN A 157 -5.68 1.73 10.60
C GLN A 157 -6.54 2.39 9.52
N ARG A 158 -7.60 1.70 9.10
CA ARG A 158 -8.60 2.23 8.16
C ARG A 158 -9.99 1.72 8.52
N LYS A 159 -11.00 2.52 8.21
CA LYS A 159 -12.38 2.07 8.18
C LYS A 159 -12.57 1.19 6.95
N VAL A 160 -13.03 -0.05 7.17
CA VAL A 160 -13.19 -1.07 6.11
C VAL A 160 -14.66 -1.47 5.92
N GLU A 161 -15.55 -1.16 6.85
CA GLU A 161 -16.98 -1.41 6.69
C GLU A 161 -17.75 -0.26 7.36
N GLN A 162 -19.10 -0.30 7.36
CA GLN A 162 -19.90 0.78 7.93
C GLN A 162 -19.57 1.07 9.41
N ASP A 163 -19.15 0.06 10.19
CA ASP A 163 -19.03 0.18 11.65
C ASP A 163 -17.74 -0.41 12.26
N CYS A 164 -16.72 -0.71 11.45
CA CYS A 164 -15.48 -1.29 11.97
C CYS A 164 -14.19 -0.75 11.35
N PHE A 165 -13.14 -0.82 12.16
CA PHE A 165 -11.77 -0.46 11.81
C PHE A 165 -10.90 -1.71 11.71
N ALA A 166 -10.21 -1.85 10.58
CA ALA A 166 -9.10 -2.79 10.43
C ALA A 166 -7.80 -2.11 10.84
N SER A 167 -6.97 -2.81 11.61
CA SER A 167 -5.77 -2.21 12.22
C SER A 167 -4.58 -3.16 12.26
N VAL A 168 -3.39 -2.56 12.16
CA VAL A 168 -2.08 -3.19 12.38
C VAL A 168 -1.46 -2.59 13.63
N ALA A 169 -1.07 -3.45 14.57
CA ALA A 169 -0.47 -3.07 15.84
C ALA A 169 0.87 -2.36 15.66
N PHE A 170 1.18 -1.47 16.60
CA PHE A 170 2.49 -0.83 16.66
C PHE A 170 3.63 -1.86 16.79
N PRO A 171 4.72 -1.73 16.03
CA PRO A 171 5.81 -2.72 16.02
C PRO A 171 6.65 -2.68 17.31
N TYR A 172 7.51 -3.69 17.47
CA TYR A 172 8.42 -3.90 18.61
C TYR A 172 7.75 -4.09 19.97
N ILE A 173 6.52 -4.58 19.96
CA ILE A 173 5.79 -5.04 21.14
C ILE A 173 5.51 -6.53 20.95
N PRO A 174 6.08 -7.43 21.77
CA PRO A 174 5.78 -8.85 21.66
C PRO A 174 4.29 -9.15 21.84
N PHE A 175 3.76 -10.13 21.10
CA PHE A 175 2.36 -10.54 21.18
C PHE A 175 1.96 -10.97 22.59
N ARG A 176 2.85 -11.71 23.29
CA ARG A 176 2.64 -12.13 24.68
C ARG A 176 2.70 -10.99 25.70
N SER A 177 3.15 -9.80 25.29
CA SER A 177 3.21 -8.60 26.12
C SER A 177 2.04 -7.63 25.85
N GLY A 178 1.02 -8.05 25.10
CA GLY A 178 -0.20 -7.27 24.86
C GLY A 178 -0.38 -6.76 23.44
N SER A 179 0.53 -7.06 22.49
CA SER A 179 0.31 -6.72 21.09
C SER A 179 -0.77 -7.61 20.46
N TYR A 180 -1.74 -7.00 19.80
CA TYR A 180 -2.85 -7.69 19.14
C TYR A 180 -2.53 -8.13 17.70
N GLY A 181 -1.37 -7.75 17.16
CA GLY A 181 -0.98 -8.07 15.79
C GLY A 181 -1.90 -7.40 14.76
N LEU A 182 -2.77 -8.17 14.12
CA LEU A 182 -3.84 -7.65 13.26
C LEU A 182 -5.14 -7.61 14.04
N GLY A 183 -5.92 -6.55 13.90
CA GLY A 183 -7.15 -6.37 14.67
C GLY A 183 -8.31 -5.83 13.85
N ILE A 184 -9.51 -6.18 14.28
CA ILE A 184 -10.79 -5.62 13.84
C ILE A 184 -11.49 -5.09 15.08
N PHE A 185 -11.87 -3.82 15.06
CA PHE A 185 -12.47 -3.14 16.21
C PHE A 185 -13.74 -2.41 15.79
N THR A 186 -14.71 -2.31 16.70
CA THR A 186 -15.87 -1.42 16.53
C THR A 186 -15.45 0.04 16.61
N GLU A 187 -16.34 0.97 16.25
CA GLU A 187 -16.08 2.40 16.47
C GLU A 187 -15.93 2.79 17.95
N GLN A 188 -16.45 1.97 18.87
CA GLN A 188 -16.31 2.15 20.31
C GLN A 188 -14.98 1.56 20.85
N GLY A 189 -14.20 0.91 20.00
CA GLY A 189 -12.92 0.27 20.36
C GLY A 189 -13.07 -1.17 20.85
N ASP A 190 -14.27 -1.77 20.79
CA ASP A 190 -14.47 -3.15 21.19
C ASP A 190 -13.80 -4.10 20.19
N THR A 191 -13.10 -5.12 20.71
CA THR A 191 -12.46 -6.13 19.87
C THR A 191 -13.48 -7.04 19.21
N ILE A 192 -13.44 -7.12 17.88
CA ILE A 192 -14.22 -8.10 17.09
C ILE A 192 -13.38 -9.34 16.81
N ALA A 193 -12.17 -9.15 16.28
CA ALA A 193 -11.24 -10.23 15.99
C ALA A 193 -9.80 -9.74 16.07
N VAL A 194 -8.89 -10.61 16.49
CA VAL A 194 -7.45 -10.36 16.46
C VAL A 194 -6.69 -11.56 15.91
N LYS A 195 -5.53 -11.29 15.31
CA LYS A 195 -4.57 -12.31 14.89
C LYS A 195 -3.19 -11.89 15.36
N ASN A 196 -2.66 -12.61 16.35
CA ASN A 196 -1.33 -12.41 16.93
C ASN A 196 -0.55 -13.74 17.09
N ASP A 197 -1.01 -14.79 16.42
CA ASP A 197 -0.43 -16.13 16.39
C ASP A 197 0.65 -16.28 15.29
N PHE A 198 1.35 -15.20 14.96
CA PHE A 198 2.49 -15.25 14.05
C PHE A 198 3.68 -15.86 14.81
N THR A 199 4.12 -17.04 14.38
CA THR A 199 5.15 -17.82 15.09
C THR A 199 6.15 -18.43 14.12
N SER A 200 7.39 -18.60 14.59
CA SER A 200 8.44 -19.37 13.92
C SER A 200 9.22 -20.16 14.98
N PRO A 201 9.68 -21.40 14.70
CA PRO A 201 10.55 -22.13 15.63
C PRO A 201 11.90 -21.42 15.88
N LEU A 202 12.25 -20.44 15.04
CA LEU A 202 13.49 -19.66 15.14
C LEU A 202 13.42 -18.55 16.20
N VAL A 203 12.22 -18.12 16.60
CA VAL A 203 12.03 -17.00 17.53
C VAL A 203 11.20 -17.47 18.73
N PRO A 204 11.70 -17.31 19.97
CA PRO A 204 10.93 -17.67 21.15
C PRO A 204 9.58 -16.92 21.22
N PRO A 205 8.48 -17.58 21.60
CA PRO A 205 7.14 -16.96 21.62
C PRO A 205 7.01 -15.70 22.47
N GLU A 206 7.83 -15.52 23.50
CA GLU A 206 7.89 -14.32 24.35
C GLU A 206 8.52 -13.10 23.66
N LYS A 207 9.27 -13.32 22.57
CA LYS A 207 9.87 -12.28 21.75
C LYS A 207 9.11 -12.02 20.45
N ALA A 208 8.27 -12.98 20.03
CA ALA A 208 7.51 -12.89 18.79
C ALA A 208 6.59 -11.67 18.79
N GLY A 209 6.74 -10.82 17.78
CA GLY A 209 5.94 -9.63 17.53
C GLY A 209 6.27 -9.05 16.15
N PHE A 210 5.52 -8.06 15.68
CA PHE A 210 5.89 -7.38 14.44
C PHE A 210 7.09 -6.46 14.64
N THR A 211 7.98 -6.39 13.65
CA THR A 211 8.98 -5.32 13.51
C THR A 211 8.57 -4.38 12.38
N ILE A 212 9.47 -3.49 11.93
CA ILE A 212 9.25 -2.68 10.72
C ILE A 212 9.19 -3.49 9.41
N GLY A 213 9.37 -4.81 9.47
CA GLY A 213 9.24 -5.71 8.33
C GLY A 213 7.80 -5.93 7.86
N ILE A 214 6.99 -4.88 7.78
CA ILE A 214 5.56 -4.93 7.49
C ILE A 214 5.18 -3.99 6.35
N ALA A 215 4.11 -4.33 5.64
CA ALA A 215 3.47 -3.50 4.64
C ALA A 215 1.95 -3.64 4.78
N ALA A 216 1.23 -2.53 4.70
CA ALA A 216 -0.22 -2.50 4.83
C ALA A 216 -0.83 -1.46 3.90
N THR A 217 -2.00 -1.75 3.34
CA THR A 217 -2.68 -0.85 2.42
C THR A 217 -4.19 -1.00 2.50
N TYR A 218 -4.89 0.08 2.16
CA TYR A 218 -6.34 0.08 2.02
C TYR A 218 -6.73 -0.29 0.59
N SER A 219 -7.75 -1.12 0.46
CA SER A 219 -8.41 -1.41 -0.80
C SER A 219 -9.76 -0.71 -0.82
N GLY A 220 -9.83 0.42 -1.54
CA GLY A 220 -11.00 1.29 -1.56
C GLY A 220 -12.27 0.58 -2.03
N LYS A 221 -12.21 -0.07 -3.20
CA LYS A 221 -13.35 -0.77 -3.79
C LYS A 221 -13.86 -1.95 -2.97
N GLN A 222 -12.94 -2.70 -2.34
CA GLN A 222 -13.32 -3.84 -1.50
C GLN A 222 -13.63 -3.44 -0.05
N GLN A 223 -13.41 -2.17 0.29
CA GLN A 223 -13.40 -1.65 1.66
C GLN A 223 -12.69 -2.65 2.59
N SER A 224 -11.41 -2.84 2.39
CA SER A 224 -10.64 -3.85 3.13
C SER A 224 -9.21 -3.43 3.32
N LEU A 225 -8.50 -4.12 4.20
CA LEU A 225 -7.08 -3.88 4.44
C LEU A 225 -6.29 -5.11 4.00
N LEU A 226 -5.23 -4.90 3.22
CA LEU A 226 -4.22 -5.93 2.94
C LEU A 226 -3.00 -5.71 3.83
N PHE A 227 -2.42 -6.81 4.32
CA PHE A 227 -1.25 -6.80 5.18
C PHE A 227 -0.26 -7.88 4.79
N LYS A 228 1.04 -7.55 4.82
CA LYS A 228 2.14 -8.49 4.67
C LYS A 228 3.19 -8.21 5.75
N THR A 229 3.71 -9.26 6.37
CA THR A 229 4.89 -9.23 7.23
C THR A 229 5.97 -10.13 6.66
N GLY A 230 7.25 -9.76 6.81
CA GLY A 230 8.38 -10.58 6.37
C GLY A 230 8.57 -11.89 7.14
N CYS A 231 7.87 -12.11 8.26
CA CYS A 231 8.03 -13.32 9.07
C CYS A 231 7.32 -14.56 8.49
N ASN A 232 6.53 -14.41 7.43
CA ASN A 232 5.90 -15.53 6.71
C ASN A 232 5.64 -15.13 5.24
N ASP A 233 5.04 -16.04 4.48
CA ASP A 233 4.77 -15.83 3.05
C ASP A 233 3.34 -15.38 2.74
N THR A 234 2.48 -15.25 3.74
CA THR A 234 1.05 -15.00 3.53
C THR A 234 0.75 -13.51 3.51
N VAL A 235 0.02 -13.07 2.49
CA VAL A 235 -0.68 -11.78 2.51
C VAL A 235 -2.04 -12.00 3.15
N PHE A 236 -2.40 -11.20 4.14
CA PHE A 236 -3.68 -11.26 4.82
C PHE A 236 -4.61 -10.15 4.32
N ARG A 237 -5.90 -10.45 4.21
CA ARG A 237 -6.98 -9.49 4.04
C ARG A 237 -7.79 -9.41 5.32
N ILE A 238 -8.14 -8.19 5.70
CA ILE A 238 -9.11 -7.88 6.74
C ILE A 238 -10.36 -7.31 6.06
N SER A 239 -11.45 -8.05 6.13
CA SER A 239 -12.75 -7.72 5.52
C SER A 239 -13.84 -8.64 6.06
N ASP A 240 -15.09 -8.22 6.03
CA ASP A 240 -16.25 -8.98 6.51
C ASP A 240 -16.03 -9.52 7.93
N HIS A 241 -15.55 -8.66 8.83
CA HIS A 241 -15.21 -8.99 10.21
C HIS A 241 -14.27 -10.20 10.38
N LYS A 242 -13.47 -10.53 9.36
CA LYS A 242 -12.54 -11.66 9.35
C LYS A 242 -11.15 -11.25 8.92
N ILE A 243 -10.16 -12.01 9.40
CA ILE A 243 -8.77 -11.93 8.99
C ILE A 243 -8.46 -13.22 8.23
N MET A 244 -8.31 -13.13 6.91
CA MET A 244 -8.19 -14.28 6.02
C MET A 244 -6.94 -14.17 5.14
N PRO A 245 -6.33 -15.29 4.71
CA PRO A 245 -5.27 -15.23 3.71
C PRO A 245 -5.85 -14.76 2.36
N ALA A 246 -5.14 -13.85 1.69
CA ALA A 246 -5.46 -13.33 0.37
C ALA A 246 -4.66 -14.04 -0.74
N CYS A 247 -3.36 -14.28 -0.49
CA CYS A 247 -2.48 -15.11 -1.31
C CYS A 247 -1.22 -15.51 -0.51
N VAL A 248 -0.42 -16.40 -1.07
CA VAL A 248 0.89 -16.84 -0.54
C VAL A 248 1.98 -16.56 -1.57
N LEU A 249 3.08 -15.93 -1.14
CA LEU A 249 4.13 -15.43 -2.04
C LEU A 249 5.36 -16.32 -2.15
N ASN A 250 5.48 -17.36 -1.30
CA ASN A 250 6.61 -18.29 -1.20
C ASN A 250 7.97 -17.61 -1.43
N LEU A 251 8.35 -16.68 -0.54
CA LEU A 251 9.51 -15.82 -0.75
C LEU A 251 10.84 -16.58 -0.65
N GLN A 252 10.87 -17.71 0.04
CA GLN A 252 12.09 -18.48 0.32
C GLN A 252 13.17 -17.60 0.99
N ASN A 253 12.74 -16.72 1.90
CA ASN A 253 13.64 -15.88 2.67
C ASN A 253 14.42 -16.70 3.70
N SER A 254 15.60 -16.22 4.05
CA SER A 254 16.50 -16.83 5.00
C SER A 254 15.95 -16.82 6.43
N ASP A 255 16.43 -17.75 7.26
CA ASP A 255 16.15 -17.77 8.70
C ASP A 255 16.48 -16.43 9.37
N GLN A 256 17.55 -15.77 8.91
CA GLN A 256 17.96 -14.46 9.42
C GLN A 256 16.89 -13.40 9.17
N GLU A 257 16.28 -13.38 7.99
CA GLU A 257 15.21 -12.44 7.66
C GLU A 257 13.92 -12.76 8.44
N ILE A 258 13.57 -14.04 8.56
CA ILE A 258 12.42 -14.47 9.37
C ILE A 258 12.58 -14.00 10.83
N ILE A 259 13.77 -14.17 11.42
CA ILE A 259 14.08 -13.69 12.77
C ILE A 259 13.96 -12.16 12.84
N ARG A 260 14.56 -11.43 11.90
CA ARG A 260 14.52 -9.95 11.85
C ARG A 260 13.09 -9.39 11.76
N CYS A 261 12.18 -10.11 11.12
CA CYS A 261 10.79 -9.70 10.98
C CYS A 261 9.88 -10.10 12.14
N LEU A 262 10.34 -10.96 13.06
CA LEU A 262 9.52 -11.53 14.13
C LEU A 262 10.06 -11.30 15.55
N ASP A 263 11.37 -11.14 15.74
CA ASP A 263 11.92 -10.79 17.06
C ASP A 263 11.67 -9.30 17.36
N ALA A 264 10.55 -9.03 18.03
CA ALA A 264 10.17 -7.67 18.43
C ALA A 264 11.09 -7.06 19.50
N THR A 265 12.05 -7.82 20.03
CA THR A 265 13.08 -7.31 20.94
C THR A 265 14.38 -6.95 20.22
N ASP A 266 14.49 -7.27 18.92
CA ASP A 266 15.64 -6.92 18.10
C ASP A 266 15.44 -5.57 17.36
N PHE A 267 16.02 -4.52 17.93
CA PHE A 267 16.01 -3.17 17.40
C PHE A 267 17.08 -2.93 16.31
N SER A 268 17.88 -3.93 15.92
CA SER A 268 18.94 -3.79 14.90
C SER A 268 18.41 -3.26 13.56
N SER A 269 17.17 -3.63 13.23
CA SER A 269 16.45 -3.18 12.04
C SER A 269 16.20 -1.67 11.99
N LEU A 270 16.22 -0.96 13.11
CA LEU A 270 16.11 0.51 13.16
C LEU A 270 17.41 1.23 12.77
N HIS A 271 18.55 0.55 12.83
CA HIS A 271 19.88 1.17 12.68
C HIS A 271 20.71 0.61 11.51
N GLN A 272 20.35 -0.56 10.99
CA GLN A 272 21.08 -1.20 9.88
C GLN A 272 20.36 -1.02 8.54
N LYS A 273 21.13 -1.14 7.43
CA LYS A 273 20.54 -1.25 6.09
C LYS A 273 19.64 -2.50 6.06
N PHE A 274 18.37 -2.31 5.72
CA PHE A 274 17.39 -3.40 5.57
C PHE A 274 17.87 -4.52 4.63
N GLY A 275 17.70 -5.77 5.08
CA GLY A 275 17.83 -7.00 4.28
C GLY A 275 19.26 -7.43 3.99
N GLY A 276 19.55 -8.73 4.17
CA GLY A 276 20.70 -9.34 3.51
C GLY A 276 20.54 -9.28 1.98
N ASN A 277 21.64 -9.39 1.22
CA ASN A 277 21.64 -9.19 -0.24
C ASN A 277 20.73 -10.16 -1.04
N LYS A 278 20.09 -11.17 -0.43
CA LYS A 278 19.29 -12.19 -1.15
C LYS A 278 17.88 -12.42 -0.60
N ASP A 279 17.43 -11.64 0.37
CA ASP A 279 16.07 -11.73 0.90
C ASP A 279 15.15 -10.72 0.22
N ILE A 280 13.89 -11.09 0.02
CA ILE A 280 12.86 -10.23 -0.57
C ILE A 280 12.12 -9.54 0.55
N PHE A 281 12.26 -8.22 0.63
CA PHE A 281 11.50 -7.38 1.56
C PHE A 281 10.36 -6.67 0.82
N VAL A 282 9.12 -7.05 1.10
CA VAL A 282 7.93 -6.33 0.58
C VAL A 282 7.78 -5.05 1.40
N SER A 283 8.12 -3.90 0.82
CA SER A 283 8.09 -2.60 1.48
C SER A 283 6.73 -1.92 1.38
N ASP A 284 5.95 -2.23 0.34
CA ASP A 284 4.63 -1.65 0.13
C ASP A 284 3.82 -2.53 -0.83
N LEU A 285 2.50 -2.36 -0.84
CA LEU A 285 1.60 -3.11 -1.72
C LEU A 285 0.33 -2.31 -2.06
N PHE A 286 -0.27 -2.66 -3.19
CA PHE A 286 -1.63 -2.27 -3.52
C PHE A 286 -2.31 -3.37 -4.35
N GLU A 287 -3.60 -3.23 -4.60
CA GLU A 287 -4.31 -4.12 -5.49
C GLU A 287 -5.22 -3.35 -6.44
N THR A 288 -5.38 -3.90 -7.63
CA THR A 288 -6.38 -3.52 -8.62
C THR A 288 -7.46 -4.60 -8.67
N PRO A 289 -8.54 -4.48 -9.47
CA PRO A 289 -9.48 -5.58 -9.65
C PRO A 289 -8.79 -6.88 -10.10
N ARG A 290 -7.82 -6.79 -11.02
CA ARG A 290 -7.17 -7.94 -11.66
C ARG A 290 -5.96 -8.49 -10.91
N SER A 291 -5.17 -7.64 -10.26
CA SER A 291 -3.83 -8.03 -9.80
C SER A 291 -3.51 -7.51 -8.40
N TYR A 292 -2.67 -8.24 -7.67
CA TYR A 292 -1.91 -7.71 -6.56
C TYR A 292 -0.60 -7.10 -7.08
N TYR A 293 -0.14 -6.00 -6.47
CA TYR A 293 1.14 -5.37 -6.77
C TYR A 293 1.97 -5.22 -5.49
N PHE A 294 3.23 -5.63 -5.54
CA PHE A 294 4.16 -5.61 -4.42
C PHE A 294 5.40 -4.81 -4.80
N ARG A 295 5.72 -3.76 -4.04
CA ARG A 295 7.02 -3.10 -4.12
C ARG A 295 7.97 -3.84 -3.21
N CYS A 296 9.01 -4.39 -3.81
CA CYS A 296 9.97 -5.26 -3.15
C CYS A 296 11.36 -4.62 -3.20
N ARG A 297 12.11 -4.74 -2.11
CA ARG A 297 13.56 -4.55 -2.12
C ARG A 297 14.24 -5.90 -2.24
N TYR A 298 15.21 -6.01 -3.14
CA TYR A 298 15.98 -7.22 -3.40
C TYR A 298 17.35 -6.87 -3.98
N ASP A 299 18.41 -7.51 -3.49
CA ASP A 299 19.82 -7.34 -3.92
C ASP A 299 20.26 -5.88 -4.15
N GLY A 300 19.88 -4.99 -3.24
CA GLY A 300 20.24 -3.57 -3.28
C GLY A 300 19.41 -2.70 -4.23
N GLY A 301 18.47 -3.27 -4.98
CA GLY A 301 17.52 -2.56 -5.85
C GLY A 301 16.06 -2.70 -5.42
N HIS A 302 15.17 -2.07 -6.18
CA HIS A 302 13.72 -2.18 -6.01
C HIS A 302 13.07 -2.83 -7.23
N TYR A 303 12.00 -3.57 -6.99
CA TYR A 303 11.19 -4.25 -7.98
C TYR A 303 9.72 -3.97 -7.71
N VAL A 304 8.91 -3.86 -8.75
CA VAL A 304 7.46 -4.04 -8.63
C VAL A 304 7.14 -5.41 -9.19
N VAL A 305 6.45 -6.23 -8.39
CA VAL A 305 5.98 -7.55 -8.78
C VAL A 305 4.46 -7.54 -8.82
N SER A 306 3.85 -7.93 -9.94
CA SER A 306 2.42 -8.14 -10.05
C SER A 306 2.08 -9.63 -10.01
N VAL A 307 0.94 -9.95 -9.40
CA VAL A 307 0.36 -11.29 -9.35
C VAL A 307 -1.09 -11.20 -9.80
N ASP A 308 -1.40 -11.81 -10.94
CA ASP A 308 -2.77 -11.89 -11.47
C ASP A 308 -3.64 -12.76 -10.54
N LYS A 309 -4.79 -12.24 -10.11
CA LYS A 309 -5.65 -12.83 -9.08
C LYS A 309 -6.50 -14.01 -9.55
N GLU A 310 -6.50 -14.31 -10.84
CA GLU A 310 -7.21 -15.47 -11.38
C GLU A 310 -6.23 -16.57 -11.77
N THR A 311 -5.15 -16.19 -12.45
CA THR A 311 -4.20 -17.13 -13.06
C THR A 311 -2.97 -17.40 -12.20
N GLY A 312 -2.69 -16.56 -11.19
CA GLY A 312 -1.45 -16.61 -10.43
C GLY A 312 -0.21 -16.21 -11.25
N LYS A 313 -0.39 -15.68 -12.46
CA LYS A 313 0.73 -15.25 -13.31
C LYS A 313 1.51 -14.13 -12.63
N ILE A 314 2.83 -14.28 -12.59
CA ILE A 314 3.76 -13.32 -12.00
C ILE A 314 4.46 -12.54 -13.11
N LEU A 315 4.55 -11.22 -12.95
CA LEU A 315 5.46 -10.36 -13.71
C LEU A 315 6.26 -9.52 -12.70
N ALA A 316 7.53 -9.25 -12.97
CA ALA A 316 8.35 -8.39 -12.12
C ALA A 316 9.15 -7.42 -12.96
N GLU A 317 9.14 -6.13 -12.60
CA GLU A 317 9.93 -5.10 -13.26
C GLU A 317 10.88 -4.49 -12.24
N GLN A 318 12.16 -4.39 -12.60
CA GLN A 318 13.13 -3.65 -11.81
C GLN A 318 12.82 -2.15 -11.91
N CYS A 319 12.68 -1.50 -10.76
CA CYS A 319 12.45 -0.08 -10.67
C CYS A 319 13.72 0.69 -11.06
N GLU A 320 13.52 1.82 -11.72
CA GLU A 320 14.59 2.80 -11.86
C GLU A 320 14.85 3.48 -10.51
N GLN A 321 16.10 3.63 -10.13
CA GLN A 321 16.49 4.23 -8.87
C GLN A 321 17.73 5.11 -9.09
N PRO A 322 17.55 6.39 -9.44
CA PRO A 322 18.65 7.27 -9.87
C PRO A 322 19.58 7.70 -8.72
N GLU A 323 19.14 7.57 -7.49
CA GLU A 323 19.86 8.00 -6.28
C GLU A 323 19.74 6.93 -5.18
N ASP A 324 20.47 7.11 -4.07
CA ASP A 324 20.30 6.23 -2.91
C ASP A 324 18.91 6.43 -2.26
N ILE A 325 18.45 5.40 -1.55
CA ILE A 325 17.08 5.39 -0.99
C ILE A 325 16.84 6.49 0.05
N PHE A 326 17.87 6.95 0.77
CA PHE A 326 17.73 8.03 1.75
C PHE A 326 17.49 9.35 1.04
N LYS A 327 18.26 9.64 -0.01
CA LYS A 327 18.06 10.83 -0.84
C LYS A 327 16.70 10.83 -1.56
N LEU A 328 16.23 9.66 -2.01
CA LEU A 328 14.87 9.54 -2.53
C LEU A 328 13.81 9.77 -1.45
N SER A 329 14.03 9.30 -0.22
CA SER A 329 13.11 9.52 0.91
C SER A 329 13.05 10.99 1.34
N ASP A 330 14.18 11.70 1.30
CA ASP A 330 14.24 13.14 1.56
C ASP A 330 13.48 13.93 0.50
N ALA A 331 13.47 13.44 -0.74
CA ALA A 331 12.74 14.05 -1.84
C ALA A 331 11.23 13.76 -1.80
N ASN A 332 10.84 12.52 -1.49
CA ASN A 332 9.45 12.10 -1.37
C ASN A 332 9.29 10.86 -0.48
N LEU A 333 8.69 11.05 0.71
CA LEU A 333 8.42 9.96 1.66
C LEU A 333 7.52 8.85 1.10
N LEU A 334 6.68 9.17 0.11
CA LEU A 334 5.76 8.21 -0.50
C LEU A 334 6.42 7.43 -1.65
N PHE A 335 7.62 7.85 -2.08
CA PHE A 335 8.37 7.26 -3.18
C PHE A 335 7.52 7.08 -4.44
N GLY A 336 6.82 8.15 -4.85
CA GLY A 336 5.84 8.09 -5.94
C GLY A 336 6.44 7.64 -7.26
N MET A 337 7.74 7.86 -7.51
CA MET A 337 8.41 7.47 -8.74
C MET A 337 9.23 6.17 -8.62
N LEU A 338 9.34 5.57 -7.43
CA LEU A 338 10.01 4.28 -7.26
C LEU A 338 9.00 3.15 -7.50
N GLY A 339 8.71 2.90 -8.78
CA GLY A 339 7.66 1.99 -9.21
C GLY A 339 7.82 1.44 -10.63
N THR A 340 6.74 0.88 -11.17
CA THR A 340 6.69 0.26 -12.51
C THR A 340 6.65 1.32 -13.60
N ARG A 341 7.33 1.13 -14.73
CA ARG A 341 7.22 2.02 -15.90
C ARG A 341 6.26 1.48 -16.95
N SER A 342 5.45 0.47 -16.61
CA SER A 342 4.50 -0.16 -17.53
C SER A 342 3.34 0.74 -17.96
N TYR A 343 3.21 1.96 -17.42
CA TYR A 343 2.28 2.97 -17.92
C TYR A 343 3.02 4.08 -18.67
N ARG A 344 2.98 4.05 -20.01
CA ARG A 344 3.59 5.07 -20.89
C ARG A 344 5.07 5.38 -20.61
N SER A 345 5.82 4.40 -20.09
CA SER A 345 7.23 4.55 -19.71
C SER A 345 7.50 5.63 -18.65
N PHE A 346 6.49 6.00 -17.85
CA PHE A 346 6.63 6.86 -16.67
C PHE A 346 6.51 5.99 -15.41
N PRO A 347 7.33 6.19 -14.36
CA PRO A 347 7.32 5.34 -13.18
C PRO A 347 6.08 5.62 -12.36
N VAL A 348 5.38 4.57 -11.92
CA VAL A 348 4.14 4.66 -11.16
C VAL A 348 4.26 3.82 -9.90
N TRP A 349 4.14 4.51 -8.76
CA TRP A 349 3.80 3.90 -7.48
C TRP A 349 2.84 4.81 -6.73
N GLY A 350 1.89 4.22 -6.01
CA GLY A 350 0.85 4.99 -5.34
C GLY A 350 0.03 4.17 -4.37
N ARG A 351 -1.02 4.80 -3.84
CA ARG A 351 -1.98 4.18 -2.92
C ARG A 351 -3.37 4.18 -3.55
N MET A 352 -4.18 3.18 -3.24
CA MET A 352 -5.57 3.14 -3.67
C MET A 352 -6.41 4.14 -2.88
N GLU A 353 -7.15 4.98 -3.59
CA GLU A 353 -8.20 5.85 -3.04
C GLU A 353 -9.49 5.59 -3.83
N LYS A 354 -10.49 5.02 -3.16
CA LYS A 354 -11.74 4.54 -3.80
C LYS A 354 -11.44 3.59 -4.98
N ASP A 355 -11.70 4.05 -6.20
CA ASP A 355 -11.57 3.28 -7.45
C ASP A 355 -10.32 3.65 -8.26
N GLY A 356 -9.46 4.53 -7.74
CA GLY A 356 -8.26 5.01 -8.43
C GLY A 356 -6.97 4.69 -7.68
N LEU A 357 -5.89 4.51 -8.45
CA LEU A 357 -4.53 4.54 -7.93
C LEU A 357 -4.04 6.00 -7.93
N VAL A 358 -3.60 6.50 -6.77
CA VAL A 358 -3.14 7.87 -6.59
C VAL A 358 -1.64 7.86 -6.37
N GLN A 359 -0.91 8.49 -7.30
CA GLN A 359 0.51 8.75 -7.20
C GLN A 359 0.72 10.20 -6.80
N VAL A 360 1.67 10.44 -5.90
CA VAL A 360 2.11 11.79 -5.53
C VAL A 360 3.53 11.97 -6.04
N VAL A 361 3.72 12.90 -6.97
CA VAL A 361 5.04 13.26 -7.51
C VAL A 361 5.45 14.59 -6.92
N ILE A 362 6.65 14.65 -6.33
CA ILE A 362 7.25 15.91 -5.88
C ILE A 362 8.16 16.42 -7.00
N PRO A 363 8.08 17.69 -7.42
CA PRO A 363 8.89 18.20 -8.55
C PRO A 363 10.40 17.99 -8.35
N TYR A 364 10.89 18.10 -7.11
CA TYR A 364 12.26 17.78 -6.78
C TYR A 364 12.61 16.30 -7.04
N GLU A 365 11.76 15.34 -6.64
CA GLU A 365 11.93 13.91 -6.96
C GLU A 365 11.99 13.70 -8.47
N LEU A 366 11.06 14.30 -9.24
CA LEU A 366 11.04 14.21 -10.70
C LEU A 366 12.38 14.66 -11.32
N SER A 367 12.96 15.75 -10.81
CA SER A 367 14.25 16.26 -11.29
C SER A 367 15.43 15.30 -11.08
N LEU A 368 15.32 14.36 -10.13
CA LEU A 368 16.33 13.31 -9.92
C LEU A 368 16.23 12.23 -11.01
N TYR A 369 15.01 11.88 -11.44
CA TYR A 369 14.79 10.90 -12.50
C TYR A 369 15.08 11.45 -13.90
N GLU A 370 14.88 12.74 -14.15
CA GLU A 370 15.24 13.35 -15.44
C GLU A 370 16.76 13.32 -15.72
N LYS A 371 17.58 13.23 -14.67
CA LYS A 371 19.03 13.15 -14.77
C LYS A 371 19.48 11.71 -15.05
N GLY A 372 19.70 11.39 -16.32
CA GLY A 372 20.38 10.14 -16.71
C GLY A 372 19.46 8.99 -17.10
N SER A 373 18.18 9.25 -17.34
CA SER A 373 17.18 8.26 -17.77
C SER A 373 16.62 8.53 -19.16
N THR A 374 16.03 7.49 -19.76
CA THR A 374 15.20 7.59 -20.97
C THR A 374 13.72 7.69 -20.61
N LEU A 375 13.38 8.44 -19.56
CA LEU A 375 12.01 8.59 -19.09
C LEU A 375 11.17 9.37 -20.09
N THR A 376 9.92 8.95 -20.29
CA THR A 376 8.93 9.78 -20.99
C THR A 376 8.14 10.58 -19.98
N VAL A 377 8.55 11.82 -19.73
CA VAL A 377 7.82 12.75 -18.85
C VAL A 377 6.53 13.20 -19.56
N PRO A 378 5.34 13.05 -18.93
CA PRO A 378 4.08 13.59 -19.44
C PRO A 378 4.15 15.10 -19.68
N ASP A 379 3.45 15.59 -20.71
CA ASP A 379 3.51 17.01 -21.09
C ASP A 379 3.05 17.95 -19.98
N GLU A 380 2.11 17.49 -19.14
CA GLU A 380 1.59 18.17 -17.96
C GLU A 380 2.67 18.44 -16.90
N LEU A 381 3.73 17.61 -16.86
CA LEU A 381 4.79 17.70 -15.84
C LEU A 381 6.03 18.49 -16.34
N LYS A 382 6.24 18.60 -17.66
CA LYS A 382 7.47 19.17 -18.26
C LYS A 382 7.77 20.63 -17.90
N LYS A 383 6.76 21.39 -17.45
CA LYS A 383 6.88 22.84 -17.19
C LYS A 383 6.79 23.20 -15.71
N ILE A 384 6.77 22.20 -14.83
CA ILE A 384 6.61 22.42 -13.40
C ILE A 384 7.96 22.82 -12.81
N ASN A 385 7.98 23.90 -12.01
CA ASN A 385 9.17 24.34 -11.31
C ASN A 385 9.51 23.34 -10.19
N VAL A 386 10.80 23.04 -9.98
CA VAL A 386 11.31 22.14 -8.96
C VAL A 386 10.88 22.52 -7.52
N ASP A 387 10.63 23.81 -7.30
CA ASP A 387 10.17 24.34 -6.00
C ASP A 387 8.64 24.42 -5.88
N SER A 388 7.88 23.90 -6.85
CA SER A 388 6.42 23.89 -6.80
C SER A 388 5.92 22.84 -5.80
N ASN A 389 4.68 23.03 -5.36
CA ASN A 389 3.95 22.03 -4.59
C ASN A 389 3.82 20.69 -5.35
N PRO A 390 3.56 19.58 -4.61
CA PRO A 390 3.36 18.26 -5.19
C PRO A 390 2.28 18.20 -6.28
N ILE A 391 2.44 17.23 -7.19
CA ILE A 391 1.43 16.88 -8.19
C ILE A 391 0.76 15.58 -7.77
N PHE A 392 -0.57 15.59 -7.76
CA PHE A 392 -1.36 14.38 -7.63
C PHE A 392 -1.69 13.84 -9.03
N ILE A 393 -1.38 12.57 -9.26
CA ILE A 393 -1.73 11.86 -10.49
C ILE A 393 -2.74 10.77 -10.12
N VAL A 394 -3.94 10.87 -10.67
CA VAL A 394 -5.02 9.93 -10.38
C VAL A 394 -5.24 9.03 -11.59
N TYR A 395 -4.91 7.76 -11.44
CA TYR A 395 -5.14 6.72 -12.43
C TYR A 395 -6.49 6.06 -12.13
N LYS A 396 -7.49 6.37 -12.95
CA LYS A 396 -8.78 5.67 -12.89
C LYS A 396 -8.59 4.26 -13.43
N LEU A 397 -8.92 3.25 -12.64
CA LEU A 397 -8.81 1.87 -13.06
C LEU A 397 -10.06 1.42 -13.83
N ARG A 398 -9.88 0.52 -14.79
CA ARG A 398 -11.00 -0.14 -15.47
C ARG A 398 -11.81 -0.96 -14.45
N GLU A 399 -13.12 -0.99 -14.65
CA GLU A 399 -13.94 -2.01 -14.02
C GLU A 399 -13.50 -3.37 -14.58
N GLY A 400 -13.12 -4.28 -13.66
CA GLY A 400 -12.62 -5.62 -13.98
C GLY A 400 -13.64 -6.51 -14.64
#